data_AF-A0A1Y1RHL4-F1
#
_entry.id   AF-A0A1Y1RHL4-F1
#
_cell.length_a   1.000
_cell.length_b   1.000
_cell.length_c   1.000
_cell.angle_alpha   90.00
_cell.angle_beta   90.00
_cell.angle_gamma   90.00
#
_symmetry.space_group_name_H-M   'P 1'
#
loop_
_entity.id
_entity.type
_entity.pdbx_description
1 polymer ?
#
loop_
_entity_poly.entity_id
_entity_poly.type
_entity_poly.pdbx_seq_one_letter_code
_entity_poly.pdbx_strand_id
1 'polypeptide(L)'
;MTKVKKKKGAQSIVREYTEAILVAVVLALFLRTFVVQAFKIPSESMMETLLVGDYLLVNKFIYGIKVPFTDKFIVNFKDPKPGEVIVFRYPLDPSRDYIKRCVAVEGDTVTVRDNQLFINGRSIYEYYKLVKSPNNIHSNFGPKEVPEGHIFMMGDNRNNSADSRSWGFLDKKFLRGRALIRYFSWDKERHLPRISRIGSPIIHATDAFSTEHSK
;
A
#
# COMPACT_ATOMS: atom_id res chain seq x y z
N MET A 1 22.48 28.62 57.91
CA MET A 1 22.66 28.77 56.45
C MET A 1 21.44 28.23 55.75
N THR A 2 20.51 29.10 55.33
CA THR A 2 19.24 28.72 54.71
C THR A 2 19.41 28.75 53.19
N LYS A 3 19.36 27.58 52.53
CA LYS A 3 19.41 27.48 51.06
C LYS A 3 18.14 28.10 50.45
N VAL A 4 18.28 29.25 49.81
CA VAL A 4 17.23 29.87 49.00
C VAL A 4 16.92 28.96 47.80
N LYS A 5 15.73 28.34 47.77
CA LYS A 5 15.22 27.62 46.60
C LYS A 5 14.96 28.63 45.47
N LYS A 6 15.76 28.55 44.40
CA LYS A 6 15.62 29.37 43.20
C LYS A 6 14.27 29.09 42.54
N LYS A 7 13.37 30.08 42.51
CA LYS A 7 12.07 30.02 41.81
C LYS A 7 12.35 29.81 40.31
N LYS A 8 11.98 28.66 39.74
CA LYS A 8 11.99 28.45 38.28
C LYS A 8 11.06 29.51 37.65
N GLY A 9 11.63 30.49 36.95
CA GLY A 9 10.85 31.56 36.32
C GLY A 9 10.02 31.04 35.15
N ALA A 10 8.90 31.69 34.83
CA ALA A 10 8.02 31.31 33.72
C ALA A 10 8.77 31.09 32.38
N GLN A 11 9.91 31.75 32.18
CA GLN A 11 10.78 31.54 31.02
C GLN A 11 11.41 30.14 30.93
N SER A 12 11.71 29.47 32.06
CA SER A 12 12.22 28.09 32.01
C SER A 12 11.11 27.10 31.66
N ILE A 13 9.88 27.37 32.12
CA ILE A 13 8.71 26.53 31.83
C ILE A 13 8.36 26.60 30.35
N VAL A 14 8.29 27.82 29.77
CA VAL A 14 8.03 27.99 28.33
C VAL A 14 9.09 27.30 27.48
N ARG A 15 10.38 27.45 27.83
CA ARG A 15 11.48 26.78 27.11
C ARG A 15 11.38 25.25 27.15
N GLU A 16 11.08 24.67 28.32
CA GLU A 16 10.90 23.22 28.49
C GLU A 16 9.76 22.70 27.58
N TYR A 17 8.63 23.40 27.49
CA TYR A 17 7.54 23.04 26.57
C TYR A 17 7.92 23.22 25.09
N THR A 18 8.61 24.30 24.74
CA THR A 18 9.06 24.55 23.36
C THR A 18 10.02 23.46 22.90
N GLU A 19 11.00 23.07 23.72
CA GLU A 19 11.92 21.97 23.41
C GLU A 19 11.18 20.65 23.20
N ALA A 20 10.23 20.31 24.08
CA ALA A 20 9.43 19.10 23.94
C ALA A 20 8.60 19.08 22.65
N ILE A 21 7.94 20.20 22.32
CA ILE A 21 7.16 20.33 21.08
C ILE A 21 8.08 20.21 19.86
N LEU A 22 9.24 20.86 19.87
CA LEU A 22 10.20 20.81 18.77
C LEU A 22 10.69 19.37 18.55
N VAL A 23 11.05 18.66 19.61
CA VAL A 23 11.44 17.24 19.53
C VAL A 23 10.30 16.40 18.97
N ALA A 24 9.07 16.61 19.42
CA ALA A 24 7.90 15.89 18.91
C ALA A 24 7.65 16.15 17.42
N VAL A 25 7.79 17.39 16.96
CA VAL A 25 7.64 17.75 15.54
C VAL A 25 8.75 17.13 14.70
N VAL A 26 10.00 17.21 15.14
CA VAL A 26 11.14 16.60 14.43
C VAL A 26 10.97 15.08 14.33
N LEU A 27 10.57 14.43 15.43
CA LEU A 27 10.28 12.99 15.45
C LEU A 27 9.12 12.65 14.50
N ALA A 28 8.03 13.42 14.52
CA ALA A 28 6.88 13.20 13.64
C ALA A 28 7.26 13.36 12.16
N LEU A 29 8.09 14.36 11.82
CA LEU A 29 8.61 14.56 10.47
C LEU A 29 9.53 13.41 10.05
N PHE A 30 10.38 12.92 10.95
CA PHE A 30 11.22 11.75 10.71
C PHE A 30 10.37 10.50 10.42
N LEU A 31 9.40 10.19 11.29
CA LEU A 31 8.48 9.06 11.12
C LEU A 31 7.69 9.17 9.81
N ARG A 32 7.20 10.37 9.48
CA ARG A 32 6.48 10.65 8.22
C ARG A 32 7.36 10.46 6.99
N THR A 33 8.64 10.80 7.10
CA THR A 33 9.58 10.71 5.99
C THR A 33 9.93 9.25 5.70
N PHE A 34 10.24 8.47 6.74
CA PHE A 34 10.88 7.17 6.60
C PHE A 34 10.00 5.95 6.95
N VAL A 35 9.02 6.09 7.84
CA VAL A 35 8.35 4.94 8.45
C VAL A 35 6.93 4.76 7.94
N VAL A 36 6.07 5.76 8.15
CA VAL A 36 4.63 5.64 7.87
C VAL A 36 4.12 6.81 7.06
N GLN A 37 3.15 6.53 6.18
CA GLN A 37 2.43 7.56 5.44
C GLN A 37 0.93 7.24 5.40
N ALA A 38 0.13 8.29 5.57
CA ALA A 38 -1.32 8.20 5.48
C ALA A 38 -1.79 8.41 4.03
N PHE A 39 -2.72 7.59 3.58
CA PHE A 39 -3.36 7.68 2.27
C PHE A 39 -4.87 7.62 2.40
N LYS A 40 -5.58 8.37 1.55
CA LYS A 40 -7.03 8.26 1.37
C LYS A 40 -7.31 7.49 0.09
N ILE A 41 -8.28 6.58 0.11
CA ILE A 41 -8.70 5.82 -1.07
C ILE A 41 -9.75 6.62 -1.85
N PRO A 42 -9.43 7.09 -3.08
CA PRO A 42 -10.33 7.92 -3.87
C PRO A 42 -11.08 7.13 -4.95
N SER A 43 -10.70 5.88 -5.22
CA SER A 43 -11.17 5.09 -6.36
C SER A 43 -11.64 3.70 -5.95
N GLU A 44 -12.44 3.10 -6.82
CA GLU A 44 -13.07 1.81 -6.62
C GLU A 44 -12.25 0.61 -7.12
N SER A 45 -11.04 0.84 -7.65
CA SER A 45 -10.21 -0.22 -8.25
C SER A 45 -9.81 -1.35 -7.28
N MET A 46 -9.91 -1.09 -5.98
CA MET A 46 -9.62 -2.03 -4.91
C MET A 46 -10.87 -2.41 -4.11
N MET A 47 -12.09 -2.16 -4.62
CA MET A 47 -13.33 -2.61 -3.98
C MET A 47 -13.27 -4.10 -3.65
N GLU A 48 -14.05 -4.50 -2.64
CA GLU A 48 -13.90 -5.70 -1.79
C GLU A 48 -12.88 -5.53 -0.66
N THR A 49 -11.63 -5.22 -0.95
CA THR A 49 -10.61 -5.00 0.10
C THR A 49 -10.67 -3.58 0.68
N LEU A 50 -10.75 -2.58 -0.21
CA LEU A 50 -10.68 -1.15 0.09
C LEU A 50 -11.84 -0.42 -0.56
N LEU A 51 -12.57 0.38 0.22
CA LEU A 51 -13.68 1.18 -0.28
C LEU A 51 -13.26 2.64 -0.42
N VAL A 52 -13.90 3.35 -1.35
CA VAL A 52 -13.75 4.80 -1.49
C VAL A 52 -14.09 5.46 -0.15
N GLY A 53 -13.19 6.29 0.38
CA GLY A 53 -13.33 6.89 1.71
C GLY A 53 -12.65 6.13 2.85
N ASP A 54 -12.00 4.99 2.58
CA ASP A 54 -11.06 4.38 3.52
C ASP A 54 -9.78 5.22 3.62
N TYR A 55 -9.21 5.29 4.83
CA TYR A 55 -7.94 5.92 5.11
C TYR A 55 -6.95 4.90 5.68
N LEU A 56 -5.77 4.84 5.09
CA LEU A 56 -4.78 3.79 5.32
C LEU A 56 -3.50 4.35 5.91
N LEU A 57 -2.89 3.59 6.81
CA LEU A 57 -1.48 3.73 7.14
C LEU A 57 -0.67 2.75 6.29
N VAL A 58 0.40 3.25 5.69
CA VAL A 58 1.28 2.52 4.79
C VAL A 58 2.69 2.49 5.36
N ASN A 59 3.29 1.30 5.41
CA ASN A 59 4.68 1.09 5.83
C ASN A 59 5.62 1.30 4.65
N LYS A 60 6.39 2.38 4.69
CA LYS A 60 7.37 2.72 3.64
C LYS A 60 8.67 1.95 3.82
N PHE A 61 9.02 1.65 5.05
CA PHE A 61 10.30 1.07 5.45
C PHE A 61 10.44 -0.39 5.05
N ILE A 62 9.33 -1.11 4.82
CA ILE A 62 9.36 -2.56 4.61
C ILE A 62 10.21 -3.00 3.41
N TYR A 63 10.19 -2.23 2.31
CA TYR A 63 10.94 -2.57 1.10
C TYR A 63 12.35 -2.00 1.10
N GLY A 64 12.59 -0.93 1.84
CA GLY A 64 13.90 -0.29 1.92
C GLY A 64 13.86 1.14 2.39
N ILE A 65 15.04 1.73 2.52
CA ILE A 65 15.21 3.16 2.83
C ILE A 65 15.37 3.93 1.53
N LYS A 66 14.48 4.90 1.29
CA LYS A 66 14.61 5.84 0.18
C LYS A 66 15.34 7.10 0.59
N VAL A 67 16.10 7.69 -0.33
CA VAL A 67 16.59 9.07 -0.18
C VAL A 67 15.36 9.99 -0.12
N PRO A 68 15.26 10.88 0.89
CA PRO A 68 14.15 11.83 1.00
C PRO A 68 13.89 12.55 -0.32
N PHE A 69 12.62 12.73 -0.67
CA PHE A 69 12.17 13.42 -1.88
C PHE A 69 12.50 12.74 -3.22
N THR A 70 13.09 11.54 -3.24
CA THR A 70 13.39 10.79 -4.48
C THR A 70 12.75 9.39 -4.48
N ASP A 71 12.95 8.63 -5.57
CA ASP A 71 12.59 7.21 -5.66
C ASP A 71 13.78 6.25 -5.54
N LYS A 72 14.97 6.78 -5.23
CA LYS A 72 16.17 5.96 -5.12
C LYS A 72 16.21 5.27 -3.77
N PHE A 73 16.24 3.95 -3.80
CA PHE A 73 16.55 3.15 -2.62
C PHE A 73 18.06 3.22 -2.33
N ILE A 74 18.39 3.46 -1.07
CA ILE A 74 19.76 3.39 -0.53
C ILE A 74 20.05 1.94 -0.14
N VAL A 75 19.08 1.29 0.52
CA VAL A 75 19.15 -0.09 0.98
C VAL A 75 17.81 -0.75 0.74
N ASN A 76 17.82 -1.91 0.09
CA ASN A 76 16.65 -2.77 -0.09
C ASN A 76 16.62 -3.82 1.03
N PHE A 77 15.47 -4.00 1.68
CA PHE A 77 15.33 -4.94 2.79
C PHE A 77 14.53 -6.19 2.44
N LYS A 78 13.39 -6.00 1.75
CA LYS A 78 12.50 -7.10 1.36
C LYS A 78 11.96 -6.83 -0.02
N ASP A 79 11.88 -7.87 -0.84
CA ASP A 79 11.11 -7.81 -2.07
C ASP A 79 9.61 -7.92 -1.78
N PRO A 80 8.77 -7.29 -2.62
CA PRO A 80 7.32 -7.51 -2.62
C PRO A 80 6.99 -8.98 -2.78
N LYS A 81 5.92 -9.42 -2.12
CA LYS A 81 5.38 -10.77 -2.26
C LYS A 81 4.06 -10.77 -3.02
N PRO A 82 3.79 -11.79 -3.86
CA PRO A 82 2.47 -12.03 -4.38
C PRO A 82 1.41 -12.05 -3.27
N GLY A 83 0.26 -11.44 -3.57
CA GLY A 83 -0.82 -11.13 -2.63
C GLY A 83 -0.73 -9.74 -2.00
N GLU A 84 0.45 -9.14 -1.82
CA GLU A 84 0.56 -7.92 -1.03
C GLU A 84 -0.19 -6.73 -1.66
N VAL A 85 -0.94 -5.98 -0.85
CA VAL A 85 -1.52 -4.68 -1.24
C VAL A 85 -0.49 -3.57 -1.03
N ILE A 86 -0.11 -2.89 -2.12
CA ILE A 86 1.04 -1.99 -2.17
C ILE A 86 0.64 -0.65 -2.78
N VAL A 87 1.13 0.43 -2.17
CA VAL A 87 1.09 1.78 -2.75
C VAL A 87 2.37 2.04 -3.55
N PHE A 88 2.24 2.65 -4.72
CA PHE A 88 3.33 2.98 -5.62
C PHE A 88 3.01 4.22 -6.44
N ARG A 89 4.03 4.88 -7.00
CA ARG A 89 3.81 5.95 -7.99
C ARG A 89 3.39 5.35 -9.32
N TYR A 90 2.36 5.90 -9.94
CA TYR A 90 1.87 5.42 -11.22
C TYR A 90 2.93 5.61 -12.31
N PRO A 91 3.34 4.55 -13.05
CA PRO A 91 4.50 4.63 -13.94
C PRO A 91 4.32 5.59 -15.13
N LEU A 92 3.09 5.80 -15.62
CA LEU A 92 2.84 6.72 -16.73
C LEU A 92 2.64 8.18 -16.28
N ASP A 93 2.35 8.42 -15.00
CA ASP A 93 2.28 9.76 -14.40
C ASP A 93 2.68 9.67 -12.92
N PRO A 94 3.98 9.85 -12.61
CA PRO A 94 4.52 9.72 -11.25
C PRO A 94 4.02 10.75 -10.24
N SER A 95 3.23 11.75 -10.66
CA SER A 95 2.58 12.69 -9.75
C SER A 95 1.42 12.05 -8.97
N ARG A 96 0.96 10.87 -9.42
CA ARG A 96 -0.17 10.15 -8.85
C ARG A 96 0.30 8.88 -8.13
N ASP A 97 -0.19 8.67 -6.91
CA ASP A 97 0.00 7.41 -6.19
C ASP A 97 -1.18 6.46 -6.47
N TYR A 98 -0.87 5.19 -6.77
CA TYR A 98 -1.82 4.10 -6.98
C TYR A 98 -1.65 3.06 -5.88
N ILE A 99 -2.74 2.34 -5.59
CA ILE A 99 -2.75 1.16 -4.72
C ILE A 99 -3.32 -0.02 -5.49
N LYS A 100 -2.60 -1.14 -5.49
CA LYS A 100 -2.99 -2.39 -6.18
C LYS A 100 -2.45 -3.59 -5.41
N ARG A 101 -2.89 -4.78 -5.78
CA ARG A 101 -2.36 -6.05 -5.31
C ARG A 101 -1.21 -6.51 -6.21
N CYS A 102 -0.06 -6.84 -5.62
CA CYS A 102 1.01 -7.55 -6.32
C CYS A 102 0.53 -8.98 -6.55
N VAL A 103 0.48 -9.44 -7.80
CA VAL A 103 0.00 -10.81 -8.11
C VAL A 103 1.09 -11.70 -8.66
N ALA A 104 2.17 -11.13 -9.16
CA ALA A 104 3.32 -11.83 -9.69
C ALA A 104 4.58 -10.97 -9.52
N VAL A 105 5.71 -11.64 -9.37
CA VAL A 105 7.02 -10.99 -9.21
C VAL A 105 7.95 -11.43 -10.35
N GLU A 106 9.12 -10.81 -10.41
CA GLU A 106 10.22 -11.21 -11.30
C GLU A 106 10.34 -12.72 -11.52
N GLY A 107 10.43 -13.13 -12.79
CA GLY A 107 10.51 -14.52 -13.24
C GLY A 107 9.17 -15.25 -13.36
N ASP A 108 8.09 -14.74 -12.75
CA ASP A 108 6.76 -15.33 -12.93
C ASP A 108 6.22 -15.05 -14.33
N THR A 109 5.58 -16.05 -14.94
CA THR A 109 4.77 -15.88 -16.16
C THR A 109 3.33 -15.60 -15.81
N VAL A 110 2.84 -14.42 -16.20
CA VAL A 110 1.46 -13.99 -15.98
C VAL A 110 0.62 -14.24 -17.21
N THR A 111 -0.54 -14.86 -17.01
CA THR A 111 -1.59 -14.99 -18.02
C THR A 111 -2.94 -14.63 -17.40
N VAL A 112 -3.75 -13.84 -18.08
CA VAL A 112 -5.15 -13.62 -17.75
C VAL A 112 -5.98 -14.07 -18.94
N ARG A 113 -6.89 -15.02 -18.72
CA ARG A 113 -7.84 -15.53 -19.73
C ARG A 113 -9.22 -15.58 -19.10
N ASP A 114 -10.20 -14.98 -19.76
CA ASP A 114 -11.60 -14.97 -19.31
C ASP A 114 -11.75 -14.53 -17.84
N ASN A 115 -11.03 -13.47 -17.46
CA ASN A 115 -10.96 -12.92 -16.11
C ASN A 115 -10.38 -13.84 -15.01
N GLN A 116 -9.90 -15.02 -15.38
CA GLN A 116 -9.12 -15.91 -14.52
C GLN A 116 -7.64 -15.59 -14.63
N LEU A 117 -6.99 -15.41 -13.47
CA LEU A 117 -5.56 -15.20 -13.36
C LEU A 117 -4.84 -16.55 -13.29
N PHE A 118 -3.76 -16.66 -14.07
CA PHE A 118 -2.84 -17.78 -14.05
C PHE A 118 -1.42 -17.27 -13.83
N ILE A 119 -0.71 -17.83 -12.86
CA ILE A 119 0.71 -17.57 -12.59
C ILE A 119 1.47 -18.87 -12.84
N ASN A 120 2.49 -18.83 -13.71
CA ASN A 120 3.28 -20.00 -14.10
C ASN A 120 2.39 -21.16 -14.59
N GLY A 121 1.33 -20.83 -15.33
CA GLY A 121 0.34 -21.80 -15.84
C GLY A 121 -0.68 -22.30 -14.80
N ARG A 122 -0.55 -21.95 -13.52
CA ARG A 122 -1.47 -22.38 -12.45
C ARG A 122 -2.56 -21.35 -12.22
N SER A 123 -3.80 -21.80 -12.16
CA SER A 123 -4.94 -20.93 -11.81
C SER A 123 -4.84 -20.48 -10.35
N ILE A 124 -4.98 -19.19 -10.10
CA ILE A 124 -5.00 -18.63 -8.74
C ILE A 124 -6.45 -18.50 -8.25
N TYR A 125 -6.75 -19.07 -7.09
CA TYR A 125 -8.03 -18.88 -6.42
C TYR A 125 -8.03 -17.59 -5.61
N GLU A 126 -8.78 -16.60 -6.07
CA GLU A 126 -8.79 -15.25 -5.51
C GLU A 126 -9.98 -15.06 -4.55
N TYR A 127 -9.92 -15.70 -3.39
CA TYR A 127 -11.02 -15.70 -2.40
C TYR A 127 -11.47 -14.32 -1.92
N TYR A 128 -10.62 -13.30 -2.09
CA TYR A 128 -10.92 -11.91 -1.76
C TYR A 128 -11.80 -11.18 -2.80
N LYS A 129 -12.18 -11.84 -3.91
CA LYS A 129 -13.19 -11.35 -4.85
C LYS A 129 -14.57 -11.84 -4.43
N LEU A 130 -15.35 -11.02 -3.73
CA LEU A 130 -16.69 -11.44 -3.26
C LEU A 130 -17.82 -11.24 -4.28
N VAL A 131 -17.56 -10.67 -5.46
CA VAL A 131 -18.60 -10.50 -6.48
C VAL A 131 -18.10 -10.96 -7.85
N LYS A 132 -18.74 -12.00 -8.40
CA LYS A 132 -18.69 -12.31 -9.83
C LYS A 132 -19.36 -11.16 -10.55
N SER A 133 -18.55 -10.27 -11.12
CA SER A 133 -19.08 -9.15 -11.88
C SER A 133 -19.69 -9.70 -13.18
N PRO A 134 -21.00 -9.47 -13.46
CA PRO A 134 -21.71 -10.09 -14.58
C PRO A 134 -21.27 -9.56 -15.95
N ASN A 135 -20.63 -8.39 -15.98
CA ASN A 135 -20.10 -7.78 -17.20
C ASN A 135 -18.62 -8.12 -17.35
N ASN A 136 -18.34 -9.26 -17.97
CA ASN A 136 -16.99 -9.66 -18.35
C ASN A 136 -16.52 -8.78 -19.51
N ILE A 137 -15.87 -7.66 -19.21
CA ILE A 137 -14.91 -7.13 -20.18
C ILE A 137 -13.78 -8.16 -20.18
N HIS A 138 -13.70 -8.97 -21.23
CA HIS A 138 -12.67 -9.99 -21.37
C HIS A 138 -11.31 -9.31 -21.45
N SER A 139 -10.66 -9.16 -20.30
CA SER A 139 -9.31 -8.64 -20.24
C SER A 139 -8.36 -9.82 -20.34
N ASN A 140 -7.98 -10.14 -21.58
CA ASN A 140 -6.92 -11.10 -21.83
C ASN A 140 -5.56 -10.39 -21.70
N PHE A 141 -4.62 -11.05 -21.03
CA PHE A 141 -3.25 -10.58 -20.92
C PHE A 141 -2.29 -11.77 -20.97
N GLY A 142 -1.14 -11.57 -21.62
CA GLY A 142 -0.09 -12.58 -21.65
C GLY A 142 -0.35 -13.75 -22.60
N PRO A 143 0.47 -14.81 -22.51
CA PRO A 143 1.52 -15.02 -21.50
C PRO A 143 2.66 -13.99 -21.61
N LYS A 144 3.09 -13.43 -20.48
CA LYS A 144 4.30 -12.61 -20.39
C LYS A 144 5.02 -12.87 -19.07
N GLU A 145 6.34 -13.04 -19.16
CA GLU A 145 7.22 -13.14 -18.01
C GLU A 145 7.47 -11.76 -17.39
N VAL A 146 7.45 -11.68 -16.06
CA VAL A 146 7.77 -10.46 -15.33
C VAL A 146 9.29 -10.24 -15.36
N PRO A 147 9.78 -9.11 -15.92
CA PRO A 147 11.21 -8.84 -16.00
C PRO A 147 11.88 -8.70 -14.63
N GLU A 148 13.20 -8.83 -14.63
CA GLU A 148 14.03 -8.51 -13.46
C GLU A 148 13.75 -7.09 -12.94
N GLY A 149 13.68 -6.96 -11.61
CA GLY A 149 13.40 -5.67 -10.98
C GLY A 149 11.94 -5.22 -11.04
N HIS A 150 11.03 -6.02 -11.60
CA HIS A 150 9.63 -5.65 -11.80
C HIS A 150 8.64 -6.56 -11.06
N ILE A 151 7.40 -6.08 -10.97
CA ILE A 151 6.24 -6.80 -10.44
C ILE A 151 5.00 -6.56 -11.32
N PHE A 152 4.03 -7.47 -11.25
CA PHE A 152 2.74 -7.32 -11.92
C PHE A 152 1.65 -6.98 -10.89
N MET A 153 0.95 -5.89 -11.12
CA MET A 153 -0.01 -5.31 -10.18
C MET A 153 -1.43 -5.37 -10.75
N MET A 154 -2.40 -5.81 -9.95
CA MET A 154 -3.81 -5.87 -10.35
C MET A 154 -4.73 -5.25 -9.29
N GLY A 155 -5.83 -4.66 -9.73
CA GLY A 155 -6.91 -4.27 -8.83
C GLY A 155 -7.74 -5.47 -8.42
N ASP A 156 -8.31 -5.41 -7.22
CA ASP A 156 -9.27 -6.42 -6.76
C ASP A 156 -10.58 -6.29 -7.53
N ASN A 157 -10.99 -5.06 -7.87
CA ASN A 157 -12.10 -4.79 -8.78
C ASN A 157 -11.64 -4.90 -10.23
N ARG A 158 -11.55 -6.14 -10.74
CA ARG A 158 -10.91 -6.47 -12.02
C ARG A 158 -11.51 -5.78 -13.24
N ASN A 159 -12.82 -5.51 -13.23
CA ASN A 159 -13.50 -4.87 -14.35
C ASN A 159 -13.44 -3.34 -14.28
N ASN A 160 -13.04 -2.78 -13.14
CA ASN A 160 -12.94 -1.33 -12.93
C ASN A 160 -11.56 -0.95 -12.35
N SER A 161 -10.50 -1.40 -12.99
CA SER A 161 -9.13 -1.14 -12.53
C SER A 161 -8.18 -0.90 -13.71
N ALA A 162 -7.60 0.30 -13.74
CA ALA A 162 -6.43 0.61 -14.56
C ALA A 162 -5.16 0.07 -13.87
N ASP A 163 -4.73 -1.12 -14.26
CA ASP A 163 -3.62 -1.85 -13.64
C ASP A 163 -2.65 -2.44 -14.69
N SER A 164 -1.73 -3.33 -14.29
CA SER A 164 -0.64 -3.80 -15.16
C SER A 164 -1.12 -4.45 -16.46
N ARG A 165 -2.39 -4.88 -16.54
CA ARG A 165 -2.99 -5.33 -17.80
C ARG A 165 -3.02 -4.22 -18.87
N SER A 166 -3.10 -2.96 -18.45
CA SER A 166 -3.19 -1.79 -19.34
C SER A 166 -1.86 -1.05 -19.50
N TRP A 167 -1.04 -0.95 -18.44
CA TRP A 167 0.20 -0.16 -18.45
C TRP A 167 1.49 -0.98 -18.32
N GLY A 168 1.40 -2.32 -18.24
CA GLY A 168 2.56 -3.21 -18.19
C GLY A 168 3.11 -3.45 -16.79
N PHE A 169 4.39 -3.84 -16.70
CA PHE A 169 5.03 -4.18 -15.43
C PHE A 169 5.43 -2.94 -14.63
N LEU A 170 5.46 -3.06 -13.31
CA LEU A 170 5.89 -1.98 -12.40
C LEU A 170 7.33 -2.20 -11.95
N ASP A 171 8.21 -1.25 -12.23
CA ASP A 171 9.56 -1.22 -11.66
C ASP A 171 9.49 -1.03 -10.14
N LYS A 172 10.17 -1.90 -9.37
CA LYS A 172 10.20 -1.90 -7.90
C LYS A 172 10.66 -0.55 -7.32
N LYS A 173 11.40 0.29 -8.07
CA LYS A 173 11.79 1.63 -7.61
C LYS A 173 10.60 2.56 -7.34
N PHE A 174 9.46 2.35 -7.99
CA PHE A 174 8.27 3.19 -7.80
C PHE A 174 7.46 2.85 -6.55
N LEU A 175 7.81 1.79 -5.82
CA LEU A 175 7.11 1.38 -4.61
C LEU A 175 7.15 2.47 -3.54
N ARG A 176 6.00 2.80 -2.96
CA ARG A 176 5.89 3.71 -1.81
C ARG A 176 5.87 2.97 -0.49
N GLY A 177 5.18 1.83 -0.43
CA GLY A 177 5.09 1.02 0.78
C GLY A 177 3.92 0.06 0.80
N ARG A 178 3.92 -0.86 1.77
CA ARG A 178 2.85 -1.85 1.97
C ARG A 178 1.73 -1.27 2.81
N ALA A 179 0.48 -1.43 2.38
CA ALA A 179 -0.67 -1.05 3.19
C ALA A 179 -0.70 -1.88 4.49
N LEU A 180 -0.96 -1.26 5.65
CA LEU A 180 -0.95 -1.95 6.94
C LEU A 180 -2.36 -2.11 7.52
N ILE A 181 -2.97 -0.97 7.83
CA ILE A 181 -4.19 -0.89 8.63
C ILE A 181 -5.04 0.25 8.10
N ARG A 182 -6.36 0.06 8.17
CA ARG A 182 -7.34 1.11 7.94
C ARG A 182 -7.59 1.86 9.24
N TYR A 183 -7.09 3.07 9.36
CA TYR A 183 -7.23 3.86 10.59
C TYR A 183 -8.53 4.67 10.63
N PHE A 184 -9.17 4.90 9.48
CA PHE A 184 -10.46 5.57 9.41
C PHE A 184 -11.24 5.13 8.15
N SER A 185 -12.56 5.26 8.18
CA SER A 185 -13.41 5.00 7.02
C SER A 185 -14.66 5.86 7.06
N TRP A 186 -14.91 6.60 5.99
CA TRP A 186 -16.06 7.49 5.83
C TRP A 186 -16.97 7.00 4.72
N ASP A 187 -18.26 6.85 5.00
CA ASP A 187 -19.29 6.61 3.98
C ASP A 187 -19.84 7.94 3.49
N LYS A 188 -19.60 8.25 2.21
CA LYS A 188 -20.04 9.51 1.62
C LYS A 188 -21.56 9.56 1.46
N GLU A 189 -22.18 8.43 1.12
CA GLU A 189 -23.62 8.35 0.84
C GLU A 189 -24.45 8.45 2.11
N ARG A 190 -23.98 7.79 3.18
CA ARG A 190 -24.65 7.82 4.49
C ARG A 190 -24.21 8.98 5.38
N HIS A 191 -23.20 9.74 4.97
CA HIS A 191 -22.57 10.80 5.76
C HIS A 191 -22.13 10.37 7.17
N LEU A 192 -21.66 9.12 7.31
CA LEU A 192 -21.32 8.52 8.61
C LEU A 192 -20.02 7.70 8.54
N PRO A 193 -19.29 7.57 9.66
CA PRO A 193 -18.12 6.70 9.72
C PRO A 193 -18.52 5.21 9.66
N ARG A 194 -17.75 4.41 8.91
CA ARG A 194 -17.92 2.94 8.85
C ARG A 194 -17.16 2.29 9.99
N ILE A 195 -17.73 2.34 11.19
CA ILE A 195 -17.06 1.91 12.44
C ILE A 195 -16.52 0.47 12.35
N SER A 196 -17.28 -0.46 11.76
CA SER A 196 -16.86 -1.86 11.59
C SER A 196 -15.57 -2.06 10.78
N ARG A 197 -15.15 -1.04 10.03
CA ARG A 197 -13.94 -1.08 9.19
C ARG A 197 -12.73 -0.45 9.87
N ILE A 198 -12.92 0.39 10.88
CA ILE A 198 -11.84 1.13 11.54
C ILE A 198 -10.97 0.16 12.35
N GLY A 199 -9.66 0.29 12.26
CA GLY A 199 -8.68 -0.55 12.96
C GLY A 199 -8.46 -1.93 12.32
N SER A 200 -9.19 -2.29 11.26
CA SER A 200 -9.00 -3.57 10.60
C SER A 200 -7.70 -3.62 9.77
N PRO A 201 -6.94 -4.72 9.82
CA PRO A 201 -5.76 -4.90 8.99
C PRO A 201 -6.15 -5.05 7.52
N ILE A 202 -5.23 -4.71 6.61
CA ILE A 202 -5.44 -4.92 5.18
C ILE A 202 -5.11 -6.37 4.81
N ILE A 203 -5.99 -7.01 4.05
CA ILE A 203 -5.84 -8.41 3.64
C ILE A 203 -4.82 -8.50 2.49
N HIS A 204 -3.70 -9.16 2.75
CA HIS A 204 -2.62 -9.38 1.77
C HIS A 204 -2.72 -10.73 1.04
N ALA A 205 -3.66 -11.62 1.33
CA ALA A 205 -3.92 -12.86 0.58
C ALA A 205 -2.69 -13.63 0.06
N THR A 206 -1.58 -13.65 0.80
CA THR A 206 -0.31 -14.23 0.33
C THR A 206 -0.38 -15.74 0.20
N ASP A 207 -1.26 -16.35 0.99
CA ASP A 207 -1.63 -17.76 0.96
C ASP A 207 -2.25 -18.18 -0.37
N ALA A 208 -3.07 -17.32 -0.99
CA ALA A 208 -3.68 -17.59 -2.29
C ALA A 208 -2.65 -17.74 -3.42
N PHE A 209 -1.47 -17.15 -3.24
CA PHE A 209 -0.36 -17.19 -4.20
C PHE A 209 0.78 -18.10 -3.73
N SER A 210 0.62 -18.78 -2.60
CA SER A 210 1.61 -19.71 -2.09
C SER A 210 1.65 -20.98 -2.94
N THR A 211 2.85 -21.49 -3.19
CA THR A 211 3.06 -22.75 -3.92
C THR A 211 2.67 -24.00 -3.11
N GLU A 212 2.26 -23.84 -1.85
CA GLU A 212 1.99 -24.94 -0.91
C GLU A 212 0.59 -25.56 -1.03
N HIS A 213 -0.34 -24.99 -1.80
CA HIS A 213 -1.61 -25.66 -2.15
C HIS A 213 -1.42 -26.83 -3.14
N SER A 214 -0.24 -27.46 -3.13
CA SER A 214 0.18 -28.57 -3.97
C SER A 214 0.23 -29.89 -3.18
N LYS A 215 -0.84 -30.20 -2.44
CA LYS A 215 -1.15 -31.56 -2.01
C LYS A 215 -2.63 -31.83 -2.16
#